data_AF-A0A535ZXF6-F1
#
_entry.id   AF-A0A535ZXF6-F1
#
_cell.length_a   1.000
_cell.length_b   1.000
_cell.length_c   1.000
_cell.angle_alpha   90.00
_cell.angle_beta   90.00
_cell.angle_gamma   90.00
#
_symmetry.space_group_name_H-M   'P 1'
#
loop_
_entity.id
_entity.type
_entity.pdbx_description
1 polymer ?
#
loop_
_entity_poly.entity_id
_entity_poly.type
_entity_poly.pdbx_seq_one_letter_code
_entity_poly.pdbx_strand_id
1 'polypeptide(L)'
;WRGSSADFKGERFARDLELVERLRHYATAHEITLPQLAIAWAISNPAVDVAIVGARNPAHLDHPAAAADIPLSSSDRDEIDAMLADAVEIVGPAPEAMP
;
A
#
# COMPACT_ATOMS: atom_id res chain seq x y z
N TRP A 1 -3.03 19.88 -0.65
CA TRP A 1 -3.15 19.21 -1.96
C TRP A 1 -3.79 17.83 -1.82
N ARG A 2 -3.19 16.79 -1.21
CA ARG A 2 -3.82 15.44 -1.08
C ARG A 2 -5.25 15.46 -0.52
N GLY A 3 -5.48 16.10 0.63
CA GLY A 3 -6.83 16.19 1.23
C GLY A 3 -7.86 16.97 0.40
N SER A 4 -7.41 17.69 -0.63
CA SER A 4 -8.31 18.37 -1.58
C SER A 4 -8.68 17.49 -2.78
N SER A 5 -7.93 16.41 -3.06
CA SER A 5 -8.18 15.51 -4.20
C SER A 5 -9.53 14.81 -4.08
N ALA A 6 -10.15 14.54 -5.23
CA ALA A 6 -11.33 13.69 -5.32
C ALA A 6 -11.03 12.24 -4.93
N ASP A 7 -9.78 11.78 -5.10
CA ASP A 7 -9.35 10.42 -4.72
C ASP A 7 -9.46 10.16 -3.22
N PHE A 8 -9.41 11.22 -2.40
CA PHE A 8 -9.46 11.14 -0.94
C PHE A 8 -10.81 11.63 -0.37
N LYS A 9 -11.89 11.55 -1.16
CA LYS A 9 -13.23 12.02 -0.78
C LYS A 9 -14.34 11.08 -1.23
N GLY A 10 -15.49 11.18 -0.53
CA GLY A 10 -16.74 10.54 -0.92
C GLY A 10 -16.71 9.01 -0.87
N GLU A 11 -17.62 8.39 -1.61
CA GLU A 11 -17.83 6.94 -1.58
C GLU A 11 -16.63 6.14 -2.09
N ARG A 12 -15.86 6.70 -3.03
CA ARG A 12 -14.64 6.06 -3.55
C ARG A 12 -13.62 5.87 -2.43
N PHE A 13 -13.33 6.94 -1.70
CA PHE A 13 -12.40 6.88 -0.58
C PHE A 13 -12.89 5.95 0.55
N ALA A 14 -14.20 5.91 0.80
CA ALA A 14 -14.77 4.96 1.76
C ALA A 14 -14.50 3.49 1.36
N ARG A 15 -14.67 3.14 0.07
CA ARG A 15 -14.35 1.79 -0.44
C ARG A 15 -12.86 1.47 -0.35
N ASP A 16 -11.99 2.45 -0.66
CA ASP A 16 -10.54 2.25 -0.53
C ASP A 16 -10.14 2.01 0.94
N LEU A 17 -10.81 2.66 1.91
CA LEU A 17 -10.58 2.39 3.34
C LEU A 17 -11.06 1.00 3.77
N GLU A 18 -12.16 0.49 3.22
CA GLU A 18 -12.61 -0.89 3.46
C GLU A 18 -11.59 -1.92 2.93
N LEU A 19 -11.05 -1.68 1.75
CA LEU A 19 -9.97 -2.48 1.18
C LEU A 19 -8.69 -2.44 2.05
N VAL A 20 -8.29 -1.25 2.49
CA VAL A 20 -7.15 -1.06 3.40
C VAL A 20 -7.34 -1.86 4.69
N GLU A 21 -8.55 -1.96 5.21
CA GLU A 21 -8.82 -2.73 6.43
C GLU A 21 -8.73 -4.25 6.20
N ARG A 22 -9.18 -4.74 5.04
CA ARG A 22 -8.97 -6.14 4.65
C ARG A 22 -7.48 -6.49 4.56
N LEU A 23 -6.69 -5.61 3.93
CA LEU A 23 -5.24 -5.77 3.84
C LEU A 23 -4.57 -5.70 5.23
N ARG A 24 -5.09 -4.87 6.15
CA ARG A 24 -4.60 -4.81 7.53
C ARG A 24 -4.84 -6.12 8.28
N HIS A 25 -6.02 -6.73 8.12
CA HIS A 25 -6.31 -8.04 8.70
C HIS A 25 -5.38 -9.12 8.13
N TYR A 26 -5.18 -9.14 6.81
CA TYR A 26 -4.24 -10.06 6.17
C TYR A 26 -2.81 -9.89 6.72
N ALA A 27 -2.31 -8.65 6.77
CA ALA A 27 -0.98 -8.34 7.32
C ALA A 27 -0.84 -8.84 8.76
N THR A 28 -1.85 -8.56 9.60
CA THR A 28 -1.86 -8.97 11.01
C THR A 28 -1.85 -10.48 11.16
N ALA A 29 -2.60 -11.20 10.32
CA ALA A 29 -2.61 -12.67 10.32
C ALA A 29 -1.25 -13.28 9.93
N HIS A 30 -0.44 -12.54 9.18
CA HIS A 30 0.92 -12.91 8.77
C HIS A 30 2.00 -12.28 9.65
N GLU A 31 1.63 -11.73 10.83
CA GLU A 31 2.56 -11.12 11.79
C GLU A 31 3.39 -9.95 11.23
N ILE A 32 2.87 -9.26 10.20
CA ILE A 32 3.50 -8.10 9.58
C ILE A 32 2.58 -6.87 9.67
N THR A 33 3.16 -5.69 9.57
CA THR A 33 2.41 -4.43 9.55
C THR A 33 1.90 -4.12 8.13
N LEU A 34 0.81 -3.37 8.03
CA LEU A 34 0.29 -2.92 6.72
C LEU A 34 1.34 -2.17 5.87
N PRO A 35 2.16 -1.24 6.43
CA PRO A 35 3.24 -0.63 5.66
C PRO A 35 4.28 -1.63 5.15
N GLN A 36 4.62 -2.64 5.96
CA GLN A 36 5.54 -3.69 5.54
C GLN A 36 4.96 -4.51 4.39
N LEU A 37 3.68 -4.91 4.48
CA LEU A 37 2.98 -5.61 3.40
C LEU A 37 3.00 -4.79 2.10
N ALA A 38 2.68 -3.50 2.17
CA ALA A 38 2.66 -2.64 0.99
C ALA A 38 4.03 -2.55 0.29
N ILE A 39 5.12 -2.44 1.07
CA ILE A 39 6.48 -2.39 0.54
C ILE A 39 6.88 -3.76 -0.02
N ALA A 40 6.64 -4.85 0.72
CA ALA A 40 6.93 -6.22 0.29
C ALA A 40 6.20 -6.58 -1.00
N TRP A 41 4.94 -6.18 -1.14
CA TRP A 41 4.15 -6.38 -2.36
C TRP A 41 4.74 -5.63 -3.57
N ALA A 42 5.18 -4.39 -3.36
CA ALA A 42 5.77 -3.56 -4.41
C ALA A 42 7.11 -4.15 -4.91
N ILE A 43 8.03 -4.47 -4.00
CA ILE A 43 9.37 -4.98 -4.36
C ILE A 43 9.36 -6.45 -4.83
N SER A 44 8.32 -7.22 -4.52
CA SER A 44 8.21 -8.60 -5.02
C SER A 44 7.75 -8.66 -6.49
N ASN A 45 7.42 -7.52 -7.11
CA ASN A 45 7.23 -7.45 -8.56
C ASN A 45 8.61 -7.52 -9.27
N PRO A 46 8.85 -8.48 -10.18
CA PRO A 46 10.13 -8.60 -10.88
C PRO A 46 10.56 -7.37 -11.69
N ALA A 47 9.64 -6.46 -12.01
CA ALA A 47 9.91 -5.20 -12.70
C ALA A 47 10.33 -4.05 -11.75
N VAL A 48 10.37 -4.29 -10.43
CA VAL A 48 10.69 -3.27 -9.42
C VAL A 48 12.03 -3.64 -8.76
N ASP A 49 13.09 -2.92 -9.10
CA ASP A 49 14.40 -3.12 -8.46
C ASP A 49 14.48 -2.47 -7.06
N VAL A 50 13.82 -1.32 -6.87
CA VAL A 50 13.91 -0.51 -5.65
C VAL A 50 12.58 0.15 -5.33
N ALA A 51 12.19 0.13 -4.05
CA ALA A 51 11.11 0.96 -3.51
C ALA A 51 11.67 2.13 -2.68
N ILE A 52 11.28 3.37 -3.03
CA ILE A 52 11.69 4.59 -2.31
C ILE A 52 10.60 4.95 -1.30
N VAL A 53 10.89 4.78 -0.01
CA VAL A 53 9.95 5.04 1.08
C VAL A 53 10.28 6.38 1.75
N GLY A 54 9.37 7.34 1.64
CA GLY A 54 9.55 8.66 2.25
C GLY A 54 9.28 8.66 3.76
N ALA A 55 10.22 9.17 4.55
CA ALA A 55 10.08 9.36 6.00
C ALA A 55 10.45 10.79 6.41
N ARG A 56 9.83 11.30 7.48
CA ARG A 56 10.09 12.66 8.03
C ARG A 56 10.93 12.65 9.30
N ASN A 57 11.04 11.50 9.95
CA ASN A 57 11.92 11.26 11.08
C ASN A 57 12.37 9.79 11.06
N PRO A 58 13.46 9.43 11.75
CA PRO A 58 13.99 8.07 11.75
C PRO A 58 13.01 7.02 12.29
N ALA A 59 12.23 7.36 13.32
CA ALA A 59 11.28 6.42 13.94
C ALA A 59 10.19 5.91 12.97
N HIS A 60 9.92 6.63 11.88
CA HIS A 60 9.02 6.14 10.82
C HIS A 60 9.59 4.96 10.03
N LEU A 61 10.90 4.69 10.11
CA LEU A 61 11.58 3.62 9.37
C LEU A 61 11.81 2.35 10.20
N ASP A 62 11.66 2.42 11.52
CA ASP A 62 11.96 1.29 12.42
C ASP A 62 11.13 0.03 12.10
N HIS A 63 9.88 0.20 11.65
CA HIS A 63 9.02 -0.92 11.22
C HIS A 63 9.10 -1.22 9.71
N PRO A 64 9.02 -0.22 8.80
CA PRO A 64 9.04 -0.49 7.36
C PRO A 64 10.37 -1.06 6.83
N ALA A 65 11.50 -0.82 7.51
CA ALA A 65 12.81 -1.28 7.03
C ALA A 65 12.89 -2.81 6.88
N ALA A 66 12.23 -3.57 7.77
CA ALA A 66 12.22 -5.03 7.70
C ALA A 66 11.35 -5.59 6.55
N ALA A 67 10.63 -4.73 5.80
CA ALA A 67 9.78 -5.18 4.70
C ALA A 67 10.55 -5.84 3.54
N ALA A 68 11.82 -5.46 3.37
CA ALA A 68 12.69 -6.03 2.34
C ALA A 68 12.96 -7.53 2.54
N ASP A 69 12.84 -8.01 3.78
CA ASP A 69 13.12 -9.39 4.17
C ASP A 69 11.86 -10.26 4.25
N ILE A 70 10.71 -9.74 3.81
CA ILE A 70 9.41 -10.46 3.85
C ILE A 70 9.16 -11.07 2.46
N PRO A 71 9.38 -12.39 2.27
CA PRO A 71 9.05 -13.04 1.01
C PRO A 71 7.54 -13.18 0.88
N LEU A 72 6.98 -12.74 -0.25
CA LEU A 72 5.61 -13.08 -0.63
C LEU A 72 5.66 -14.25 -1.62
N SER A 73 4.98 -15.33 -1.29
CA SER A 73 4.78 -16.46 -2.20
C SER A 73 3.84 -16.07 -3.34
N SER A 74 3.76 -16.90 -4.38
CA SER A 74 2.76 -16.71 -5.44
C SER A 74 1.34 -16.71 -4.89
N SER A 75 1.06 -17.57 -3.90
CA SER A 75 -0.26 -17.65 -3.26
C SER A 75 -0.60 -16.38 -2.49
N ASP A 76 0.38 -15.76 -1.83
CA ASP A 76 0.19 -14.49 -1.12
C ASP A 76 -0.16 -13.38 -2.11
N ARG A 77 0.54 -13.33 -3.24
CA ARG A 77 0.24 -12.38 -4.31
C ARG A 77 -1.15 -12.58 -4.90
N ASP A 78 -1.53 -13.82 -5.19
CA ASP A 78 -2.85 -14.13 -5.74
C ASP A 78 -3.97 -13.72 -4.77
N GLU A 79 -3.78 -13.93 -3.47
CA GLU A 79 -4.76 -13.51 -2.45
C GLU A 79 -4.86 -11.99 -2.37
N ILE A 80 -3.71 -11.28 -2.34
CA ILE A 80 -3.67 -9.82 -2.32
C ILE A 80 -4.31 -9.26 -3.59
N ASP A 81 -3.99 -9.80 -4.77
CA ASP A 81 -4.53 -9.36 -6.06
C ASP A 81 -6.06 -9.58 -6.11
N ALA A 82 -6.57 -10.67 -5.52
CA ALA A 82 -8.00 -10.87 -5.36
C ALA A 82 -8.65 -9.84 -4.42
N MET A 83 -7.95 -9.36 -3.39
CA MET A 83 -8.43 -8.23 -2.59
C MET A 83 -8.45 -6.94 -3.39
N LEU A 84 -7.43 -6.71 -4.22
CA LEU A 84 -7.28 -5.53 -5.06
C LEU A 84 -8.19 -5.54 -6.30
N ALA A 85 -8.90 -6.63 -6.61
CA ALA A 85 -9.76 -6.72 -7.79
C ALA A 85 -10.88 -5.66 -7.83
N ASP A 86 -11.35 -5.24 -6.66
CA ASP A 86 -12.35 -4.17 -6.49
C ASP A 86 -11.71 -2.79 -6.28
N ALA A 87 -10.37 -2.72 -6.28
CA ALA A 87 -9.66 -1.48 -6.07
C ALA A 87 -9.95 -0.50 -7.20
N VAL A 88 -10.12 0.75 -6.83
CA VAL A 88 -10.28 1.82 -7.79
C VAL A 88 -8.91 2.25 -8.29
N GLU A 89 -8.80 2.43 -9.61
CA GLU A 89 -7.62 3.05 -10.19
C GLU A 89 -7.47 4.51 -9.70
N ILE A 90 -6.37 4.78 -9.02
CA ILE A 90 -5.99 6.11 -8.54
C ILE A 90 -4.90 6.64 -9.48
N VAL A 91 -5.18 7.74 -10.19
CA VAL A 91 -4.18 8.46 -11.00
C VAL A 91 -3.09 9.08 -10.10
N GLY A 92 -3.42 9.23 -8.82
CA GLY A 92 -2.56 9.80 -7.80
C GLY A 92 -2.66 11.31 -7.87
N PRO A 93 -3.01 12.00 -6.78
CA PRO A 93 -2.90 13.45 -6.82
C PRO A 93 -1.40 13.76 -6.93
N ALA A 94 -1.09 14.65 -7.86
CA ALA A 94 0.21 15.27 -7.97
C ALA A 94 0.02 16.76 -7.64
N PRO A 95 0.94 17.41 -6.90
CA PRO A 95 0.86 18.85 -6.64
C PRO A 95 0.59 19.67 -7.91
N GLU A 96 1.18 19.27 -9.03
CA GLU A 96 1.07 19.85 -10.37
C GLU A 96 -0.27 19.56 -11.08
N ALA A 97 -1.02 18.56 -10.63
CA ALA A 97 -2.31 18.15 -11.21
C ALA A 97 -3.51 18.76 -10.47
N MET A 98 -3.27 19.59 -9.45
CA MET A 98 -4.30 20.27 -8.68
C MET A 98 -4.40 21.75 -9.11
N PRO A 99 -5.63 22.30 -9.25
CA PRO A 99 -5.83 23.72 -9.56
C PRO A 99 -5.35 24.65 -8.45
#